data_AF-A0A7N2LQM8-F1
#
_entry.id   AF-A0A7N2LQM8-F1
#
_cell.length_a   1.000
_cell.length_b   1.000
_cell.length_c   1.000
_cell.angle_alpha   90.00
_cell.angle_beta   90.00
_cell.angle_gamma   90.00
#
_symmetry.space_group_name_H-M   'P 1'
#
loop_
_entity.id
_entity.type
_entity.pdbx_description
1 polymer ?
#
loop_
_entity_poly.entity_id
_entity_poly.type
_entity_poly.pdbx_seq_one_letter_code
_entity_poly.pdbx_strand_id
1 'polypeptide(L)'
;MAPKRSKKTILDCSKNLTIGAQSATFKVQFVVDSTFGVPGAITVVNRYEKELFLESVIIEGLVRFSCNSWVQPENTIAHKRIFFSDKPYLPWETPAGLKELREEELRQLSGNGKGLRVYSDRIYDYDMYNDLGNPDKGIEYARPTLGGEKNPHPRRCRTGRPPTNTDILAESTVQEPMQIYVPRDDAMERCKKEDFEVGRQKGMRRNFVPYLASIADRDAFERFSDINGLYKKRSSLEMKSPLAKIVEKVQDYIEPYKFDPPMTISMDASCCLRDDEFGRQALAGINPLSVERLKV
;
A
#
# COMPACT_ATOMS: atom_id res chain seq x y z
N MET A 1 -37.74 -1.96 12.16
CA MET A 1 -38.61 -2.45 11.06
C MET A 1 -37.68 -3.09 10.05
N ALA A 2 -37.81 -4.39 9.77
CA ALA A 2 -36.86 -5.08 8.90
C ALA A 2 -36.86 -4.48 7.47
N PRO A 3 -35.70 -4.36 6.81
CA PRO A 3 -35.64 -3.85 5.45
C PRO A 3 -36.40 -4.74 4.47
N LYS A 4 -37.19 -4.12 3.58
CA LYS A 4 -37.76 -4.81 2.41
C LYS A 4 -36.61 -5.26 1.51
N ARG A 5 -36.70 -6.49 0.97
CA ARG A 5 -35.68 -7.07 0.08
C ARG A 5 -36.31 -7.44 -1.26
N SER A 6 -35.59 -7.20 -2.35
CA SER A 6 -36.00 -7.64 -3.69
C SER A 6 -35.88 -9.17 -3.80
N LYS A 7 -36.42 -9.74 -4.88
CA LYS A 7 -36.02 -11.10 -5.29
C LYS A 7 -34.54 -11.11 -5.66
N LYS A 8 -33.87 -12.25 -5.46
CA LYS A 8 -32.48 -12.44 -5.88
C LYS A 8 -32.43 -12.44 -7.41
N THR A 9 -31.54 -11.62 -7.98
CA THR A 9 -31.24 -11.62 -9.41
C THR A 9 -29.84 -12.21 -9.63
N ILE A 10 -29.70 -13.05 -10.65
CA ILE A 10 -28.41 -13.64 -11.05
C ILE A 10 -27.99 -12.96 -12.34
N LEU A 11 -26.76 -12.44 -12.36
CA LEU A 11 -26.11 -11.93 -13.55
C LEU A 11 -25.00 -12.91 -13.95
N ASP A 12 -24.99 -13.31 -15.23
CA ASP A 12 -23.91 -14.10 -15.81
C ASP A 12 -23.01 -13.18 -16.64
N CYS A 13 -21.83 -12.86 -16.11
CA CYS A 13 -20.87 -11.96 -16.74
C CYS A 13 -20.12 -12.61 -17.91
N SER A 14 -20.15 -13.94 -18.07
CA SER A 14 -19.35 -14.66 -19.07
C SER A 14 -19.70 -14.30 -20.51
N LYS A 15 -20.94 -13.85 -20.76
CA LYS A 15 -21.48 -13.64 -22.11
C LYS A 15 -21.07 -12.34 -22.77
N ASN A 16 -20.61 -11.34 -22.01
CA ASN A 16 -20.32 -9.98 -22.53
C ASN A 16 -18.93 -9.45 -22.14
N LEU A 17 -18.03 -10.31 -21.67
CA LEU A 17 -16.66 -9.92 -21.35
C LEU A 17 -15.83 -9.88 -22.64
N THR A 18 -15.58 -8.67 -23.16
CA THR A 18 -14.65 -8.47 -24.28
C THR A 18 -13.22 -8.68 -23.80
N ILE A 19 -12.47 -9.55 -24.50
CA ILE A 19 -11.07 -9.82 -24.19
C ILE A 19 -10.26 -8.52 -24.33
N GLY A 20 -9.63 -8.07 -23.24
CA GLY A 20 -8.80 -6.87 -23.19
C GLY A 20 -9.49 -5.60 -22.68
N ALA A 21 -10.79 -5.63 -22.38
CA ALA A 21 -11.46 -4.51 -21.71
C ALA A 21 -11.05 -4.40 -20.24
N GLN A 22 -10.71 -3.18 -19.78
CA GLN A 22 -10.34 -2.92 -18.38
C GLN A 22 -11.56 -2.98 -17.44
N SER A 23 -12.74 -2.63 -17.94
CA SER A 23 -14.01 -2.72 -17.22
C SER A 23 -15.14 -3.16 -18.16
N ALA A 24 -16.24 -3.66 -17.60
CA ALA A 24 -17.39 -4.14 -18.36
C ALA A 24 -18.69 -3.74 -17.67
N THR A 25 -19.67 -3.31 -18.47
CA THR A 25 -20.99 -2.87 -17.99
C THR A 25 -22.05 -3.89 -18.35
N PHE A 26 -22.89 -4.25 -17.38
CA PHE A 26 -23.95 -5.23 -17.55
C PHE A 26 -25.30 -4.63 -17.17
N LYS A 27 -26.35 -4.98 -17.94
CA LYS A 27 -27.72 -4.62 -17.61
C LYS A 27 -28.34 -5.71 -16.74
N VAL A 28 -28.92 -5.31 -15.61
CA VAL A 28 -29.57 -6.20 -14.64
C VAL A 28 -30.98 -5.67 -14.39
N GLN A 29 -31.96 -6.57 -14.32
CA GLN A 29 -33.33 -6.23 -13.96
C GLN A 29 -33.65 -6.74 -12.55
N PHE A 30 -34.19 -5.85 -11.71
CA PHE A 30 -34.62 -6.16 -10.36
C PHE A 30 -36.14 -6.12 -10.29
N VAL A 31 -36.75 -7.18 -9.75
CA VAL A 31 -38.18 -7.22 -9.46
C VAL A 31 -38.39 -6.87 -7.99
N VAL A 32 -39.06 -5.74 -7.75
CA VAL A 32 -39.40 -5.22 -6.42
C VAL A 32 -40.91 -5.08 -6.27
N ASP A 33 -41.38 -5.10 -5.02
CA ASP A 33 -42.78 -4.81 -4.69
C ASP A 33 -43.13 -3.35 -4.99
N SER A 34 -44.39 -3.04 -5.32
CA SER A 34 -44.82 -1.67 -5.60
C SER A 34 -44.64 -0.73 -4.40
N THR A 35 -44.62 -1.27 -3.18
CA THR A 35 -44.40 -0.52 -1.94
C THR A 35 -42.94 -0.53 -1.48
N PHE A 36 -42.00 -1.00 -2.31
CA PHE A 36 -40.58 -1.14 -1.94
C PHE A 36 -39.92 0.19 -1.53
N GLY A 37 -40.38 1.30 -2.11
CA GLY A 37 -39.78 2.61 -1.90
C GLY A 37 -38.45 2.76 -2.67
N VAL A 38 -37.59 3.66 -2.20
CA VAL A 38 -36.29 3.93 -2.84
C VAL A 38 -35.23 2.95 -2.31
N PRO A 39 -34.52 2.20 -3.19
CA PRO A 39 -33.43 1.33 -2.77
C PRO A 39 -32.29 2.14 -2.13
N GLY A 40 -31.92 1.79 -0.90
CA GLY A 40 -30.84 2.46 -0.15
C GLY A 40 -29.57 1.63 0.02
N ALA A 41 -29.64 0.32 -0.22
CA ALA A 41 -28.49 -0.58 -0.19
C ALA A 41 -28.67 -1.72 -1.19
N ILE A 42 -27.56 -2.28 -1.66
CA ILE A 42 -27.52 -3.47 -2.51
C ILE A 42 -26.55 -4.49 -1.94
N THR A 43 -26.92 -5.77 -1.99
CA THR A 43 -26.06 -6.88 -1.60
C THR A 43 -25.56 -7.61 -2.83
N VAL A 44 -24.25 -7.83 -2.91
CA VAL A 44 -23.59 -8.50 -4.02
C VAL A 44 -22.88 -9.75 -3.52
N VAL A 45 -23.03 -10.82 -4.28
CA VAL A 45 -22.40 -12.12 -4.00
C VAL A 45 -21.68 -12.57 -5.26
N ASN A 46 -20.39 -12.83 -5.14
CA ASN A 46 -19.56 -13.31 -6.23
C ASN A 46 -19.50 -14.84 -6.18
N ARG A 47 -20.01 -15.50 -7.23
CA ARG A 47 -19.99 -16.96 -7.38
C ARG A 47 -18.85 -17.48 -8.26
N TYR A 48 -18.00 -16.59 -8.75
CA TYR A 48 -16.79 -16.96 -9.46
C TYR A 48 -15.68 -17.32 -8.47
N GLU A 49 -14.70 -18.09 -8.93
CA GLU A 49 -13.55 -18.51 -8.12
C GLU A 49 -12.57 -17.37 -7.81
N LYS A 50 -12.59 -16.32 -8.63
CA LYS A 50 -11.73 -15.14 -8.46
C LYS A 50 -12.53 -13.96 -7.95
N GLU A 51 -11.90 -13.10 -7.18
CA GLU A 51 -12.48 -11.82 -6.79
C GLU A 51 -12.73 -10.92 -8.02
N LEU A 52 -13.75 -10.07 -7.92
CA LEU A 52 -14.10 -9.09 -8.94
C LEU A 52 -14.04 -7.70 -8.34
N PHE A 53 -13.62 -6.69 -9.10
CA PHE A 53 -13.71 -5.31 -8.66
C PHE A 53 -15.05 -4.71 -9.10
N LEU A 54 -15.88 -4.30 -8.14
CA LEU A 54 -17.15 -3.65 -8.42
C LEU A 54 -16.97 -2.13 -8.35
N GLU A 55 -17.02 -1.47 -9.49
CA GLU A 55 -16.91 -0.01 -9.57
C GLU A 55 -18.19 0.67 -9.07
N SER A 56 -19.33 0.35 -9.68
CA SER A 56 -20.61 0.96 -9.32
C SER A 56 -21.82 0.13 -9.75
N VAL A 57 -22.96 0.41 -9.12
CA VAL A 57 -24.28 -0.03 -9.58
C VAL A 57 -25.16 1.21 -9.77
N ILE A 58 -25.81 1.31 -10.92
CA ILE A 58 -26.65 2.46 -11.27
C ILE A 58 -28.05 1.94 -11.59
N ILE A 59 -29.05 2.45 -10.86
CA ILE A 59 -30.47 2.28 -11.20
C ILE A 59 -30.89 3.59 -11.85
N GLU A 60 -31.03 3.55 -13.18
CA GLU A 60 -31.32 4.72 -14.02
C GLU A 60 -32.50 5.53 -13.46
N GLY A 61 -32.29 6.84 -13.30
CA GLY A 61 -33.31 7.76 -12.79
C GLY A 61 -33.66 7.64 -11.30
N LEU A 62 -33.01 6.75 -10.54
CA LEU A 62 -33.38 6.49 -9.14
C LEU A 62 -32.23 6.64 -8.14
N VAL A 63 -31.15 5.87 -8.30
CA VAL A 63 -30.07 5.81 -7.30
C VAL A 63 -28.76 5.27 -7.90
N ARG A 64 -27.64 5.76 -7.36
CA ARG A 64 -26.28 5.30 -7.65
C ARG A 64 -25.64 4.72 -6.38
N PHE A 65 -24.88 3.63 -6.57
CA PHE A 65 -24.06 2.98 -5.56
C PHE A 65 -22.61 3.02 -6.05
N SER A 66 -21.81 3.95 -5.54
CA SER A 66 -20.38 4.04 -5.83
C SER A 66 -19.62 3.05 -4.93
N CYS A 67 -19.24 1.89 -5.50
CA CYS A 67 -18.80 0.73 -4.74
C CYS A 67 -17.27 0.71 -4.54
N ASN A 68 -16.52 0.86 -5.63
CA ASN A 68 -15.04 0.87 -5.69
C ASN A 68 -14.36 -0.13 -4.75
N SER A 69 -14.77 -1.40 -4.81
CA SER A 69 -14.29 -2.41 -3.88
C SER A 69 -14.22 -3.79 -4.52
N TRP A 70 -13.26 -4.58 -4.06
CA TRP A 70 -13.10 -5.98 -4.44
C TRP A 70 -14.17 -6.83 -3.77
N VAL A 71 -14.94 -7.61 -4.51
CA VAL A 71 -15.93 -8.59 -4.03
C VAL A 71 -15.37 -10.00 -4.18
N GLN A 72 -15.18 -10.65 -3.04
CA GLN A 72 -14.51 -11.94 -2.91
C GLN A 72 -15.49 -13.08 -3.20
N PRO A 73 -14.97 -14.24 -3.62
CA PRO A 73 -15.80 -15.43 -3.80
C PRO A 73 -16.64 -15.74 -2.55
N GLU A 74 -17.88 -16.21 -2.76
CA GLU A 74 -18.84 -16.53 -1.68
C GLU A 74 -18.28 -17.53 -0.66
N ASN A 75 -17.37 -18.41 -1.09
CA ASN A 75 -16.73 -19.40 -0.21
C ASN A 75 -15.57 -18.82 0.62
N THR A 76 -15.12 -17.60 0.33
CA THR A 76 -14.00 -16.94 1.03
C THR A 76 -14.47 -16.14 2.23
N ILE A 77 -15.65 -15.49 2.14
CA ILE A 77 -16.18 -14.64 3.21
C ILE A 77 -17.55 -15.13 3.66
N ALA A 78 -17.76 -15.26 4.97
CA ALA A 78 -19.01 -15.75 5.55
C ALA A 78 -20.20 -14.80 5.35
N HIS A 79 -19.95 -13.50 5.15
CA HIS A 79 -20.96 -12.46 5.00
C HIS A 79 -21.04 -11.95 3.56
N LYS A 80 -22.23 -11.48 3.19
CA LYS A 80 -22.47 -10.92 1.85
C LYS A 80 -22.03 -9.46 1.82
N ARG A 81 -21.39 -9.05 0.72
CA ARG A 81 -20.94 -7.68 0.54
C ARG A 81 -22.13 -6.75 0.32
N ILE A 82 -22.19 -5.68 1.10
CA ILE A 82 -23.22 -4.66 1.03
C ILE A 82 -22.62 -3.34 0.56
N PHE A 83 -23.37 -2.62 -0.26
CA PHE A 83 -23.03 -1.28 -0.75
C PHE A 83 -24.21 -0.36 -0.52
N PHE A 84 -23.96 0.84 -0.03
CA PHE A 84 -24.98 1.84 0.25
C PHE A 84 -25.08 2.85 -0.89
N SER A 85 -26.24 3.47 -1.04
CA SER A 85 -26.44 4.56 -2.01
C SER A 85 -25.56 5.76 -1.68
N ASP A 86 -25.22 6.57 -2.68
CA ASP A 86 -24.37 7.76 -2.53
C ASP A 86 -24.99 8.89 -1.68
N LYS A 87 -26.22 8.72 -1.17
CA LYS A 87 -26.87 9.69 -0.28
C LYS A 87 -26.24 9.63 1.12
N PRO A 88 -25.63 10.72 1.62
CA PRO A 88 -25.01 10.74 2.94
C PRO A 88 -26.08 10.88 4.03
N TYR A 89 -25.87 10.22 5.17
CA TYR A 89 -26.70 10.35 6.36
C TYR A 89 -25.85 10.36 7.63
N LEU A 90 -26.16 11.27 8.55
CA LEU A 90 -25.66 11.17 9.92
C LEU A 90 -26.28 9.94 10.62
N PRO A 91 -25.68 9.43 11.71
CA PRO A 91 -26.20 8.26 12.40
C PRO A 91 -27.68 8.36 12.78
N TRP A 92 -28.13 9.54 13.25
CA TRP A 92 -29.53 9.78 13.63
C TRP A 92 -30.48 9.97 12.43
N GLU A 93 -29.95 10.36 11.27
CA GLU A 93 -30.71 10.56 10.03
C GLU A 93 -30.83 9.29 9.18
N THR A 94 -30.12 8.23 9.56
CA THR A 94 -30.09 6.98 8.79
C THR A 94 -31.50 6.42 8.66
N PRO A 95 -32.02 6.19 7.43
CA PRO A 95 -33.36 5.65 7.22
C PRO A 95 -33.57 4.36 8.02
N ALA A 96 -34.77 4.18 8.59
CA ALA A 96 -35.04 3.08 9.53
C ALA A 96 -34.71 1.69 8.97
N GLY A 97 -34.92 1.46 7.66
CA GLY A 97 -34.56 0.20 6.99
C GLY A 97 -33.06 -0.02 6.79
N LEU A 98 -32.21 1.00 6.94
CA LEU A 98 -30.76 0.91 6.75
C LEU A 98 -29.97 0.86 8.05
N LYS A 99 -30.58 1.16 9.20
CA LYS A 99 -29.88 1.25 10.50
C LYS A 99 -29.17 -0.06 10.87
N GLU A 100 -29.90 -1.17 10.86
CA GLU A 100 -29.33 -2.50 11.18
C GLU A 100 -28.22 -2.90 10.18
N LEU A 101 -28.39 -2.57 8.90
CA LEU A 101 -27.41 -2.86 7.85
C LEU A 101 -26.13 -2.04 8.02
N ARG A 102 -26.26 -0.76 8.39
CA ARG A 102 -25.14 0.14 8.68
C ARG A 102 -24.34 -0.36 9.87
N GLU A 103 -25.01 -0.73 10.96
CA GLU A 103 -24.34 -1.26 12.16
C GLU A 103 -23.65 -2.59 11.89
N GLU A 104 -24.25 -3.45 11.08
CA GLU A 104 -23.67 -4.74 10.72
C GLU A 104 -22.41 -4.59 9.86
N GLU A 105 -22.41 -3.73 8.83
CA GLU A 105 -21.20 -3.43 8.05
C GLU A 105 -20.10 -2.86 8.95
N LEU A 106 -20.43 -1.95 9.87
CA LEU A 106 -19.46 -1.42 10.83
C LEU A 106 -18.85 -2.51 11.72
N ARG A 107 -19.66 -3.43 12.25
CA ARG A 107 -19.16 -4.57 13.04
C ARG A 107 -18.23 -5.46 12.22
N GLN A 108 -18.56 -5.71 10.95
CA GLN A 108 -17.73 -6.52 10.05
C GLN A 108 -16.39 -5.83 9.77
N LEU A 109 -16.39 -4.51 9.56
CA LEU A 109 -15.17 -3.72 9.36
C LEU A 109 -14.32 -3.62 10.63
N SER A 110 -14.90 -3.55 11.83
CA SER A 110 -14.12 -3.52 13.08
C SER A 110 -13.58 -4.89 13.49
N GLY A 111 -14.20 -5.98 13.05
CA GLY A 111 -13.82 -7.33 13.44
C GLY A 111 -13.98 -7.56 14.95
N ASN A 112 -13.15 -8.44 15.51
CA ASN A 112 -13.26 -8.89 16.91
C ASN A 112 -11.96 -8.78 17.72
N GLY A 113 -10.93 -8.09 17.21
CA GLY A 113 -9.64 -7.95 17.87
C GLY A 113 -8.72 -9.18 17.85
N LYS A 114 -9.14 -10.29 17.22
CA LYS A 114 -8.48 -11.59 17.31
C LYS A 114 -8.16 -12.16 15.93
N GLY A 115 -7.32 -13.19 15.90
CA GLY A 115 -6.97 -13.95 14.70
C GLY A 115 -5.95 -13.28 13.80
N LEU A 116 -5.38 -14.08 12.90
CA LEU A 116 -4.54 -13.64 11.79
C LEU A 116 -5.40 -12.96 10.74
N ARG A 117 -4.92 -11.84 10.19
CA ARG A 117 -5.55 -11.19 9.04
C ARG A 117 -5.14 -11.86 7.74
N VAL A 118 -6.12 -12.12 6.89
CA VAL A 118 -5.91 -12.71 5.56
C VAL A 118 -6.16 -11.69 4.46
N TYR A 119 -5.63 -11.94 3.26
CA TYR A 119 -5.69 -11.01 2.13
C TYR A 119 -7.11 -10.55 1.75
N SER A 120 -8.12 -11.39 1.95
CA SER A 120 -9.53 -11.06 1.68
C SER A 120 -10.21 -10.21 2.76
N ASP A 121 -9.59 -10.05 3.94
CA ASP A 121 -10.20 -9.33 5.05
C ASP A 121 -10.27 -7.82 4.78
N ARG A 122 -11.38 -7.21 5.21
CA ARG A 122 -11.59 -5.75 5.24
C ARG A 122 -11.63 -5.23 6.68
N ILE A 123 -10.87 -5.86 7.57
CA ILE A 123 -10.93 -5.59 9.02
C ILE A 123 -9.91 -4.51 9.37
N TYR A 124 -10.41 -3.40 9.92
CA TYR A 124 -9.65 -2.28 10.41
C TYR A 124 -9.56 -2.37 11.93
N ASP A 125 -8.34 -2.53 12.41
CA ASP A 125 -8.06 -2.63 13.84
C ASP A 125 -6.64 -2.12 14.12
N TYR A 126 -6.33 -1.87 15.39
CA TYR A 126 -5.11 -1.20 15.83
C TYR A 126 -4.15 -2.13 16.54
N ASP A 127 -2.87 -1.86 16.35
CA ASP A 127 -1.80 -2.50 17.11
C ASP A 127 -0.59 -1.57 17.20
N MET A 128 0.38 -1.91 18.05
CA MET A 128 1.62 -1.17 18.24
C MET A 128 2.67 -1.58 17.20
N TYR A 129 3.75 -0.82 17.08
CA TYR A 129 4.91 -1.22 16.29
C TYR A 129 5.78 -2.17 17.09
N ASN A 130 5.32 -3.42 17.21
CA ASN A 130 6.02 -4.55 17.79
C ASN A 130 6.51 -5.54 16.71
N ASP A 131 6.46 -5.14 15.44
CA ASP A 131 6.73 -5.97 14.26
C ASP A 131 7.95 -5.50 13.44
N LEU A 132 8.72 -4.55 13.97
CA LEU A 132 9.91 -3.99 13.31
C LEU A 132 11.19 -4.81 13.57
N GLY A 133 11.25 -5.51 14.70
CA GLY A 133 12.40 -6.33 15.10
C GLY A 133 12.28 -7.78 14.65
N ASN A 134 13.39 -8.51 14.72
CA ASN A 134 13.42 -9.96 14.54
C ASN A 134 14.33 -10.62 15.60
N PRO A 135 13.88 -10.70 16.87
CA PRO A 135 14.69 -11.26 17.96
C PRO A 135 15.05 -12.74 17.76
N ASP A 136 14.29 -13.48 16.94
CA ASP A 136 14.61 -14.87 16.57
C ASP A 136 15.92 -14.99 15.76
N LYS A 137 16.37 -13.92 15.12
CA LYS A 137 17.67 -13.87 14.42
C LYS A 137 18.85 -13.49 15.31
N GLY A 138 18.61 -13.01 16.53
CA GLY A 138 19.65 -12.50 17.43
C GLY A 138 19.25 -11.19 18.12
N ILE A 139 19.93 -10.87 19.22
CA ILE A 139 19.66 -9.69 20.06
C ILE A 139 19.89 -8.37 19.30
N GLU A 140 20.80 -8.36 18.34
CA GLU A 140 21.11 -7.23 17.45
C GLU A 140 19.95 -6.88 16.50
N TYR A 141 19.04 -7.83 16.26
CA TYR A 141 17.83 -7.62 15.46
C TYR A 141 16.60 -7.31 16.31
N ALA A 142 16.70 -7.38 17.64
CA ALA A 142 15.62 -6.97 18.53
C ALA A 142 15.42 -5.44 18.47
N ARG A 143 14.17 -4.99 18.53
CA ARG A 143 13.80 -3.58 18.53
C ARG A 143 12.78 -3.32 19.65
N PRO A 144 12.84 -2.16 20.32
CA PRO A 144 11.82 -1.81 21.30
C PRO A 144 10.47 -1.62 20.60
N THR A 145 9.39 -2.02 21.27
CA THR A 145 8.03 -1.71 20.82
C THR A 145 7.80 -0.20 20.83
N LEU A 146 7.28 0.35 19.73
CA LEU A 146 6.82 1.74 19.67
C LEU A 146 5.30 1.79 19.81
N GLY A 147 4.84 2.47 20.85
CA GLY A 147 3.46 2.49 21.31
C GLY A 147 3.37 2.44 22.85
N GLY A 148 2.22 2.84 23.38
CA GLY A 148 2.00 2.92 24.82
C GLY A 148 2.65 4.15 25.48
N GLU A 149 2.82 4.09 26.79
CA GLU A 149 3.32 5.23 27.59
C GLU A 149 4.84 5.40 27.51
N LYS A 150 5.60 4.30 27.45
CA LYS A 150 7.07 4.33 27.47
C LYS A 150 7.67 4.89 26.19
N ASN A 151 7.12 4.49 25.03
CA ASN A 151 7.54 4.97 23.72
C ASN A 151 6.31 5.45 22.94
N PRO A 152 5.75 6.64 23.26
CA PRO A 152 4.54 7.13 22.62
C PRO A 152 4.70 7.17 21.09
N HIS A 153 3.82 6.46 20.39
CA HIS A 153 3.82 6.39 18.95
C HIS A 153 2.40 6.13 18.41
N PRO A 154 2.05 6.65 17.22
CA PRO A 154 0.81 6.29 16.54
C PRO A 154 0.64 4.77 16.44
N ARG A 155 -0.61 4.31 16.46
CA ARG A 155 -0.93 2.91 16.19
C ARG A 155 -0.87 2.62 14.70
N ARG A 156 -0.62 1.37 14.36
CA ARG A 156 -0.65 0.84 12.98
C ARG A 156 -1.81 -0.12 12.79
N CYS A 157 -2.05 -0.53 11.54
CA CYS A 157 -3.04 -1.55 11.21
C CYS A 157 -2.64 -2.90 11.82
N ARG A 158 -3.53 -3.50 12.61
CA ARG A 158 -3.34 -4.83 13.21
C ARG A 158 -3.25 -5.89 12.13
N THR A 159 -2.29 -6.78 12.25
CA THR A 159 -2.06 -7.92 11.33
C THR A 159 -2.30 -9.26 12.00
N GLY A 160 -2.06 -9.36 13.31
CA GLY A 160 -2.41 -10.53 14.11
C GLY A 160 -1.59 -11.78 13.79
N ARG A 161 -0.38 -11.63 13.25
CA ARG A 161 0.57 -12.74 13.13
C ARG A 161 0.96 -13.22 14.53
N PRO A 162 1.36 -14.49 14.67
CA PRO A 162 1.79 -15.01 15.94
C PRO A 162 3.02 -14.23 16.46
N PRO A 163 3.28 -14.27 17.77
CA PRO A 163 4.51 -13.72 18.32
C PRO A 163 5.74 -14.47 17.80
N THR A 164 6.92 -13.86 17.99
CA THR A 164 8.21 -14.52 17.76
C THR A 164 8.45 -15.65 18.77
N ASN A 165 9.39 -16.55 18.49
CA ASN A 165 9.72 -17.64 19.40
C ASN A 165 10.48 -17.16 20.65
N THR A 166 11.27 -16.10 20.48
CA THR A 166 12.14 -15.53 21.52
C THR A 166 11.48 -14.44 22.36
N ASP A 167 10.52 -13.69 21.81
CA ASP A 167 9.79 -12.63 22.50
C ASP A 167 8.28 -12.70 22.21
N ILE A 168 7.49 -12.92 23.26
CA ILE A 168 6.02 -13.02 23.19
C ILE A 168 5.35 -11.68 22.88
N LEU A 169 6.04 -10.55 23.07
CA LEU A 169 5.54 -9.21 22.82
C LEU A 169 5.84 -8.74 21.40
N ALA A 170 6.83 -9.35 20.73
CA ALA A 170 7.20 -9.05 19.35
C ALA A 170 6.39 -9.90 18.38
N GLU A 171 5.79 -9.28 17.37
CA GLU A 171 5.08 -9.99 16.30
C GLU A 171 6.07 -10.57 15.29
N SER A 172 5.82 -11.79 14.82
CA SER A 172 6.67 -12.47 13.84
C SER A 172 6.76 -11.71 12.51
N THR A 173 7.91 -11.83 11.85
CA THR A 173 8.15 -11.22 10.53
C THR A 173 7.37 -11.93 9.44
N VAL A 174 6.99 -11.17 8.40
CA VAL A 174 6.41 -11.76 7.20
C VAL A 174 7.48 -12.53 6.43
N GLN A 175 7.16 -13.76 6.02
CA GLN A 175 8.03 -14.54 5.14
C GLN A 175 7.74 -14.16 3.67
N GLU A 176 8.77 -13.78 2.93
CA GLU A 176 8.68 -13.61 1.48
C GLU A 176 8.13 -14.88 0.82
N PRO A 177 7.20 -14.80 -0.15
CA PRO A 177 6.76 -13.61 -0.88
C PRO A 177 5.48 -12.94 -0.32
N MET A 178 5.09 -13.25 0.92
CA MET A 178 3.86 -12.69 1.51
C MET A 178 4.02 -11.19 1.77
N GLN A 179 2.92 -10.45 1.61
CA GLN A 179 2.89 -9.02 1.90
C GLN A 179 2.32 -8.78 3.30
N ILE A 180 2.78 -7.69 3.94
CA ILE A 180 2.16 -7.21 5.17
C ILE A 180 0.69 -6.92 4.87
N TYR A 181 -0.19 -7.46 5.71
CA TYR A 181 -1.63 -7.28 5.56
C TYR A 181 -2.01 -5.80 5.67
N VAL A 182 -2.87 -5.38 4.75
CA VAL A 182 -3.73 -4.21 4.85
C VAL A 182 -5.15 -4.64 4.44
N PRO A 183 -6.21 -3.95 4.89
CA PRO A 183 -7.56 -4.18 4.43
C PRO A 183 -7.62 -4.25 2.90
N ARG A 184 -8.39 -5.20 2.36
CA ARG A 184 -8.32 -5.56 0.94
C ARG A 184 -8.47 -4.38 -0.02
N ASP A 185 -9.30 -3.39 0.32
CA ASP A 185 -9.53 -2.21 -0.52
C ASP A 185 -8.42 -1.15 -0.41
N ASP A 186 -7.57 -1.22 0.63
CA ASP A 186 -6.37 -0.37 0.81
C ASP A 186 -5.11 -0.98 0.17
N ALA A 187 -5.17 -2.27 -0.20
CA ALA A 187 -4.08 -2.94 -0.87
C ALA A 187 -3.76 -2.25 -2.22
N MET A 188 -2.47 -2.13 -2.52
CA MET A 188 -2.02 -1.53 -3.78
C MET A 188 -2.68 -2.21 -4.97
N GLU A 189 -3.21 -1.39 -5.87
CA GLU A 189 -3.67 -1.85 -7.17
C GLU A 189 -2.53 -2.51 -7.95
N ARG A 190 -2.88 -3.47 -8.81
CA ARG A 190 -1.92 -4.27 -9.58
C ARG A 190 -0.89 -3.42 -10.33
N CYS A 191 -1.33 -2.40 -11.08
CA CYS A 191 -0.41 -1.56 -11.85
C CYS A 191 0.57 -0.79 -10.94
N LYS A 192 0.10 -0.23 -9.82
CA LYS A 192 0.97 0.45 -8.85
C LYS A 192 1.98 -0.50 -8.21
N LYS A 193 1.58 -1.75 -7.95
CA LYS A 193 2.47 -2.79 -7.43
C LYS A 193 3.53 -3.21 -8.45
N GLU A 194 3.16 -3.31 -9.72
CA GLU A 194 4.11 -3.57 -10.82
C GLU A 194 5.13 -2.42 -10.94
N ASP A 195 4.68 -1.17 -10.91
CA ASP A 195 5.57 0.01 -10.92
C ASP A 195 6.50 0.05 -9.70
N PHE A 196 5.99 -0.26 -8.51
CA PHE A 196 6.78 -0.35 -7.28
C PHE A 196 7.87 -1.42 -7.40
N GLU A 197 7.53 -2.58 -7.94
CA GLU A 197 8.48 -3.69 -8.13
C GLU A 197 9.57 -3.34 -9.14
N VAL A 198 9.21 -2.68 -10.26
CA VAL A 198 10.18 -2.13 -11.21
C VAL A 198 11.11 -1.12 -10.53
N GLY A 199 10.55 -0.22 -9.71
CA GLY A 199 11.31 0.74 -8.91
C GLY A 199 12.28 0.10 -7.93
N ARG A 200 11.83 -0.94 -7.20
CA ARG A 200 12.63 -1.72 -6.25
C ARG A 200 13.81 -2.39 -6.94
N GLN A 201 13.57 -3.06 -8.06
CA GLN A 201 14.62 -3.70 -8.85
C GLN A 201 15.61 -2.66 -9.41
N LYS A 202 15.11 -1.53 -9.91
CA LYS A 202 15.93 -0.42 -10.39
C LYS A 202 16.83 0.12 -9.27
N GLY A 203 16.30 0.29 -8.06
CA GLY A 203 17.08 0.71 -6.87
C GLY A 203 18.16 -0.31 -6.49
N MET A 204 17.81 -1.59 -6.43
CA MET A 204 18.76 -2.66 -6.11
C MET A 204 19.91 -2.74 -7.11
N ARG A 205 19.62 -2.68 -8.42
CA ARG A 205 20.65 -2.66 -9.47
C ARG A 205 21.54 -1.42 -9.34
N ARG A 206 20.96 -0.23 -9.18
CA ARG A 206 21.73 1.02 -9.06
C ARG A 206 22.65 1.06 -7.82
N ASN A 207 22.25 0.41 -6.71
CA ASN A 207 23.02 0.37 -5.47
C ASN A 207 24.08 -0.75 -5.40
N PHE A 208 24.10 -1.67 -6.37
CA PHE A 208 25.00 -2.84 -6.33
C PHE A 208 26.49 -2.46 -6.36
N VAL A 209 26.90 -1.57 -7.26
CA VAL A 209 28.32 -1.14 -7.38
C VAL A 209 28.78 -0.33 -6.16
N PRO A 210 28.04 0.68 -5.66
CA PRO A 210 28.37 1.36 -4.40
C PRO A 210 28.52 0.39 -3.22
N TYR A 211 27.65 -0.62 -3.14
CA TYR A 211 27.72 -1.64 -2.10
C TYR A 211 29.02 -2.45 -2.17
N LEU A 212 29.42 -2.93 -3.36
CA LEU A 212 30.69 -3.64 -3.54
C LEU A 212 31.91 -2.79 -3.18
N ALA A 213 31.89 -1.50 -3.52
CA ALA A 213 32.96 -0.57 -3.15
C ALA A 213 33.09 -0.42 -1.62
N SER A 214 31.97 -0.35 -0.91
CA SER A 214 31.97 -0.26 0.56
C SER A 214 32.52 -1.49 1.27
N ILE A 215 32.33 -2.69 0.70
CA ILE A 215 32.87 -3.95 1.25
C ILE A 215 34.39 -4.06 1.02
N ALA A 216 34.90 -3.41 -0.03
CA ALA A 216 36.31 -3.46 -0.37
C ALA A 216 37.22 -2.59 0.51
N ASP A 217 36.67 -2.00 1.58
CA ASP A 217 37.36 -1.13 2.56
C ASP A 217 38.16 0.01 1.90
N ARG A 218 37.64 0.49 0.76
CA ARG A 218 38.10 1.71 0.11
C ARG A 218 37.08 2.78 0.39
N ASP A 219 37.55 4.00 0.64
CA ASP A 219 36.69 5.17 0.60
C ASP A 219 35.97 5.18 -0.76
N ALA A 220 34.65 4.99 -0.73
CA ALA A 220 33.85 4.88 -1.95
C ALA A 220 33.86 6.19 -2.76
N PHE A 221 34.20 7.30 -2.11
CA PHE A 221 34.34 8.64 -2.67
C PHE A 221 35.54 9.33 -2.03
N GLU A 222 36.53 9.74 -2.82
CA GLU A 222 37.69 10.49 -2.35
C GLU A 222 37.49 12.00 -2.53
N ARG A 223 36.64 12.39 -3.49
CA ARG A 223 36.35 13.78 -3.85
C ARG A 223 34.87 14.01 -4.12
N PHE A 224 34.42 15.25 -3.95
CA PHE A 224 33.05 15.64 -4.29
C PHE A 224 32.69 15.41 -5.78
N SER A 225 33.69 15.44 -6.66
CA SER A 225 33.55 15.06 -8.08
C SER A 225 33.07 13.62 -8.28
N ASP A 226 33.42 12.72 -7.35
CA ASP A 226 33.13 11.29 -7.45
C ASP A 226 31.64 11.03 -7.19
N ILE A 227 31.02 11.86 -6.33
CA ILE A 227 29.58 11.90 -6.09
C ILE A 227 28.85 12.37 -7.35
N ASN A 228 29.33 13.44 -7.99
CA ASN A 228 28.79 13.89 -9.28
C ASN A 228 28.96 12.83 -10.40
N GLY A 229 29.95 11.94 -10.25
CA GLY A 229 30.15 10.76 -11.10
C GLY A 229 29.07 9.68 -10.99
N LEU A 230 28.17 9.71 -9.99
CA LEU A 230 27.01 8.81 -9.87
C LEU A 230 25.90 9.16 -10.88
N TYR A 231 25.88 10.42 -11.34
CA TYR A 231 24.86 10.95 -12.25
C TYR A 231 25.39 11.12 -13.69
N LYS A 232 26.70 10.95 -13.90
CA LYS A 232 27.34 10.99 -15.23
C LYS A 232 27.51 9.57 -15.77
N LYS A 233 27.50 9.41 -17.09
CA LYS A 233 27.77 8.11 -17.73
C LYS A 233 29.23 7.74 -17.41
N ARG A 234 29.45 6.76 -16.53
CA ARG A 234 30.81 6.26 -16.24
C ARG A 234 31.33 5.59 -17.51
N SER A 235 32.41 6.13 -18.08
CA SER A 235 33.29 5.34 -18.95
C SER A 235 33.92 4.25 -18.10
N SER A 236 34.12 3.06 -18.67
CA SER A 236 34.66 1.85 -18.04
C SER A 236 35.52 2.14 -16.80
N LEU A 237 35.07 1.67 -15.64
CA LEU A 237 35.86 1.76 -14.41
C LEU A 237 37.05 0.82 -14.58
N GLU A 238 38.23 1.36 -14.87
CA GLU A 238 39.49 0.63 -14.73
C GLU A 238 39.77 0.38 -13.24
N MET A 239 38.98 -0.49 -12.60
CA MET A 239 39.33 -0.99 -11.27
C MET A 239 40.50 -1.96 -11.45
N LYS A 240 41.67 -1.65 -10.91
CA LYS A 240 42.82 -2.57 -10.87
C LYS A 240 42.72 -3.47 -9.63
N SER A 241 41.62 -4.21 -9.47
CA SER A 241 41.43 -5.13 -8.35
C SER A 241 40.78 -6.45 -8.80
N PRO A 242 40.89 -7.55 -8.03
CA PRO A 242 40.23 -8.82 -8.35
C PRO A 242 38.69 -8.70 -8.50
N LEU A 243 38.10 -7.68 -7.89
CA LEU A 243 36.67 -7.36 -8.00
C LEU A 243 36.30 -6.75 -9.35
N ALA A 244 37.26 -6.18 -10.08
CA ALA A 244 37.04 -5.62 -11.40
C ALA A 244 36.55 -6.65 -12.42
N LYS A 245 37.03 -7.89 -12.33
CA LYS A 245 36.57 -8.99 -13.20
C LYS A 245 35.12 -9.40 -12.92
N ILE A 246 34.64 -9.19 -11.69
CA ILE A 246 33.24 -9.44 -11.30
C ILE A 246 32.39 -8.26 -11.76
N VAL A 247 32.87 -7.03 -11.56
CA VAL A 247 32.19 -5.80 -11.99
C VAL A 247 32.09 -5.74 -13.51
N GLU A 248 33.15 -6.01 -14.27
CA GLU A 248 33.16 -6.07 -15.76
C GLU A 248 32.16 -7.11 -16.28
N LYS A 249 32.17 -8.33 -15.75
CA LYS A 249 31.23 -9.39 -16.16
C LYS A 249 29.77 -9.04 -15.87
N VAL A 250 29.52 -8.19 -14.89
CA VAL A 250 28.17 -7.72 -14.52
C VAL A 250 27.81 -6.43 -15.25
N GLN A 251 28.79 -5.63 -15.67
CA GLN A 251 28.61 -4.36 -16.39
C GLN A 251 27.99 -4.57 -17.77
N ASP A 252 28.26 -5.69 -18.43
CA ASP A 252 27.66 -6.04 -19.72
C ASP A 252 26.16 -6.40 -19.63
N TYR A 253 25.68 -6.77 -18.43
CA TYR A 253 24.27 -7.17 -18.19
C TYR A 253 23.43 -6.10 -17.48
N ILE A 254 24.06 -5.04 -16.97
CA ILE A 254 23.40 -3.99 -16.20
C ILE A 254 23.55 -2.68 -16.96
N GLU A 255 22.42 -2.14 -17.46
CA GLU A 255 22.36 -0.78 -18.02
C GLU A 255 23.18 0.20 -17.18
N PRO A 256 23.87 1.17 -17.81
CA PRO A 256 24.84 2.00 -17.14
C PRO A 256 24.21 2.65 -15.91
N TYR A 257 24.78 2.34 -14.74
CA TYR A 257 24.47 2.74 -13.37
C TYR A 257 24.37 4.26 -13.17
N LYS A 258 23.48 4.91 -13.90
CA LYS A 258 23.22 6.33 -13.80
C LYS A 258 21.99 6.52 -12.93
N PHE A 259 22.20 7.16 -11.80
CA PHE A 259 21.09 7.79 -11.09
C PHE A 259 20.60 8.98 -11.91
N ASP A 260 19.29 9.21 -11.85
CA ASP A 260 18.72 10.42 -12.42
C ASP A 260 19.26 11.62 -11.63
N PRO A 261 19.84 12.65 -12.27
CA PRO A 261 20.45 13.76 -11.56
C PRO A 261 19.39 14.49 -10.72
N PRO A 262 19.65 14.76 -9.43
CA PRO A 262 18.78 15.59 -8.62
C PRO A 262 18.57 16.95 -9.28
N MET A 263 17.36 17.50 -9.14
CA MET A 263 16.99 18.78 -9.75
C MET A 263 17.94 19.91 -9.34
N THR A 264 18.40 19.92 -8.09
CA THR A 264 19.37 20.88 -7.55
C THR A 264 20.73 20.80 -8.24
N ILE A 265 21.29 19.58 -8.37
CA ILE A 265 22.60 19.33 -8.99
C ILE A 265 22.56 19.56 -10.51
N SER A 266 21.39 19.39 -11.14
CA SER A 266 21.19 19.58 -12.58
C SER A 266 21.42 21.04 -13.03
N MET A 267 21.21 22.00 -12.13
CA MET A 267 21.38 23.43 -12.40
C MET A 267 22.79 23.93 -12.06
N ASP A 268 23.32 23.50 -10.92
CA ASP A 268 24.66 23.86 -10.46
C ASP A 268 25.24 22.68 -9.67
N ALA A 269 26.27 22.06 -10.23
CA ALA A 269 26.90 20.89 -9.62
C ALA A 269 27.59 21.20 -8.28
N SER A 270 27.81 22.47 -7.96
CA SER A 270 28.43 22.97 -6.72
C SER A 270 27.43 23.62 -5.76
N CYS A 271 26.12 23.60 -6.06
CA CYS A 271 25.10 24.29 -5.27
C CYS A 271 25.09 23.88 -3.79
N CYS A 272 25.41 22.60 -3.51
CA CYS A 272 25.44 22.06 -2.16
C CYS A 272 26.58 22.63 -1.28
N LEU A 273 27.52 23.38 -1.86
CA LEU A 273 28.67 23.96 -1.15
C LEU A 273 28.48 25.44 -0.82
N ARG A 274 27.39 26.08 -1.26
CA ARG A 274 27.19 27.51 -1.08
C ARG A 274 26.30 27.80 0.13
N ASP A 275 26.69 28.78 0.94
CA ASP A 275 25.95 29.18 2.13
C ASP A 275 24.57 29.75 1.81
N ASP A 276 24.42 30.45 0.68
CA ASP A 276 23.14 31.00 0.24
C ASP A 276 22.13 29.88 -0.08
N GLU A 277 22.57 28.81 -0.74
CA GLU A 277 21.74 27.64 -1.04
C GLU A 277 21.46 26.82 0.22
N PHE A 278 22.43 26.68 1.13
CA PHE A 278 22.22 26.07 2.45
C PHE A 278 21.12 26.81 3.24
N GLY A 279 21.21 28.14 3.33
CA GLY A 279 20.19 28.96 3.98
C GLY A 279 18.83 28.90 3.28
N ARG A 280 18.82 28.92 1.94
CA ARG A 280 17.59 28.77 1.14
C ARG A 280 16.91 27.42 1.39
N GLN A 281 17.67 26.33 1.49
CA GLN A 281 17.12 24.99 1.75
C GLN A 281 16.48 24.84 3.13
N ALA A 282 16.90 25.63 4.12
CA ALA A 282 16.22 25.68 5.41
C ALA A 282 14.80 26.26 5.31
N LEU A 283 14.52 27.10 4.30
CA LEU A 283 13.21 27.75 4.08
C LEU A 283 12.39 27.13 2.94
N ALA A 284 13.06 26.56 1.93
CA ALA A 284 12.45 26.08 0.70
C ALA A 284 13.14 24.81 0.15
N GLY A 285 13.73 24.01 1.04
CA GLY A 285 14.31 22.71 0.74
C GLY A 285 13.39 21.55 1.13
N ILE A 286 13.98 20.40 1.45
CA ILE A 286 13.24 19.16 1.78
C ILE A 286 12.50 19.27 3.12
N ASN A 287 13.05 20.02 4.08
CA ASN A 287 12.46 20.21 5.40
C ASN A 287 12.38 21.71 5.78
N PRO A 288 11.40 22.45 5.23
CA PRO A 288 11.24 23.88 5.48
C PRO A 288 10.55 24.20 6.82
N LEU A 289 10.26 23.19 7.66
CA LEU A 289 9.40 23.34 8.84
C LEU A 289 10.17 23.42 10.16
N SER A 290 11.49 23.17 10.16
CA SER A 290 12.28 23.06 11.40
C SER A 290 12.99 24.34 11.82
N VAL A 291 13.08 25.35 10.94
CA VAL A 291 13.77 26.60 11.25
C VAL A 291 12.89 27.49 12.13
N GLU A 292 13.45 27.98 13.24
CA GLU A 292 12.76 28.88 14.16
C GLU A 292 13.52 30.20 14.32
N ARG A 293 12.77 31.28 14.52
CA ARG A 293 13.35 32.59 14.82
C ARG A 293 13.91 32.58 16.24
N LEU A 294 15.21 32.80 16.37
CA LEU A 294 15.83 33.09 17.67
C LEU A 294 15.24 34.40 18.24
N LYS A 295 14.68 34.32 19.44
CA LYS A 295 14.24 35.49 20.22
C LYS A 295 15.30 35.75 21.29
N VAL A 296 16.02 36.86 21.14
CA VAL A 296 16.96 37.38 22.14
C VAL A 296 16.28 38.50 22.91
#